data_AF-A0A9E6ZQW3-F1
#
_entry.id   AF-A0A9E6ZQW3-F1
#
_cell.length_a   1.000
_cell.length_b   1.000
_cell.length_c   1.000
_cell.angle_alpha   90.00
_cell.angle_beta   90.00
_cell.angle_gamma   90.00
#
_symmetry.space_group_name_H-M   'P 1'
#
loop_
_entity.id
_entity.type
_entity.pdbx_description
1 polymer ?
#
loop_
_entity_poly.entity_id
_entity_poly.type
_entity_poly.pdbx_seq_one_letter_code
_entity_poly.pdbx_strand_id
1 'polypeptide(L)'
;MELISENVIPGNHGKIFATNAENKEQLEHIKKLVLEVPGIQHVEIKHETYPREFIVYTTTLVSIIEIEKAVNRTGLNAIPKTTFVL
;
A
#
# COMPACT_ATOMS: atom_id res chain seq x y z
N MET A 1 18.57 1.42 -8.95
CA MET A 1 17.40 0.76 -9.54
C MET A 1 17.36 -0.65 -9.00
N GLU A 2 16.59 -0.85 -7.95
CA GLU A 2 16.32 -2.20 -7.42
C GLU A 2 14.85 -2.50 -7.69
N LEU A 3 14.56 -3.56 -8.45
CA LEU A 3 13.20 -3.93 -8.84
C LEU A 3 12.24 -3.99 -7.64
N ILE A 4 12.75 -4.42 -6.48
CA ILE A 4 12.02 -4.59 -5.21
C ILE A 4 11.79 -3.25 -4.50
N SER A 5 12.67 -2.26 -4.70
CA SER A 5 12.50 -0.92 -4.11
C SER A 5 11.45 -0.09 -4.85
N GLU A 6 11.17 -0.42 -6.10
CA GLU A 6 10.29 0.36 -6.98
C GLU A 6 8.92 -0.31 -7.21
N ASN A 7 8.78 -1.60 -6.88
CA ASN A 7 7.58 -2.38 -7.18
C ASN A 7 7.09 -3.20 -5.99
N VAL A 8 5.80 -3.54 -6.03
CA VAL A 8 5.19 -4.61 -5.23
C VAL A 8 5.27 -5.90 -6.04
N ILE A 9 5.98 -6.89 -5.47
CA ILE A 9 6.21 -8.19 -6.10
C ILE A 9 4.98 -9.08 -5.85
N PRO A 10 4.47 -9.77 -6.89
CA PRO A 10 3.33 -10.67 -6.72
C PRO A 10 3.62 -11.84 -5.78
N GLY A 11 2.59 -12.33 -5.11
CA GLY A 11 2.65 -13.44 -4.15
C GLY A 11 2.19 -13.07 -2.75
N ASN A 12 2.63 -13.84 -1.74
CA ASN A 12 2.05 -13.79 -0.39
C ASN A 12 2.78 -12.89 0.61
N HIS A 13 3.82 -12.16 0.18
CA HIS A 13 4.60 -11.30 1.09
C HIS A 13 3.89 -9.98 1.39
N GLY A 14 3.25 -9.40 0.37
CA GLY A 14 2.68 -8.07 0.43
C GLY A 14 3.74 -6.97 0.62
N LYS A 15 3.35 -5.71 0.36
CA LYS A 15 4.18 -4.53 0.66
C LYS A 15 3.45 -3.66 1.67
N ILE A 16 4.14 -3.32 2.75
CA ILE A 16 3.61 -2.47 3.81
C ILE A 16 3.76 -1.00 3.41
N PHE A 17 2.73 -0.21 3.65
CA PHE A 17 2.73 1.24 3.47
C PHE A 17 2.30 1.91 4.77
N ALA A 18 3.05 2.92 5.18
CA ALA A 18 2.62 3.86 6.21
C ALA A 18 1.82 5.00 5.59
N THR A 19 0.83 5.52 6.31
CA THR A 19 0.00 6.64 5.85
C THR A 19 -0.28 7.63 6.97
N ASN A 20 -0.59 8.87 6.61
CA ASN A 20 -1.06 9.92 7.51
C ASN A 20 -2.58 9.86 7.77
N ALA A 21 -3.25 8.73 7.48
CA ALA A 21 -4.62 8.50 7.92
C ALA A 21 -4.71 8.60 9.46
N GLU A 22 -5.74 9.28 9.96
CA GLU A 22 -6.01 9.52 11.37
C GLU A 22 -7.08 8.58 11.93
N ASN A 23 -7.94 7.99 11.08
CA ASN A 23 -9.04 7.12 11.49
C ASN A 23 -9.22 5.91 10.55
N LYS A 24 -10.09 4.97 10.96
CA LYS A 24 -10.38 3.75 10.19
C LYS A 24 -11.10 4.05 8.87
N GLU A 25 -11.98 5.05 8.84
CA GLU A 25 -12.73 5.43 7.64
C GLU A 25 -11.79 5.89 6.52
N GLN A 26 -10.77 6.67 6.85
CA GLN A 26 -9.72 7.07 5.91
C GLN A 26 -8.93 5.87 5.38
N LEU A 27 -8.61 4.88 6.23
CA LEU A 27 -7.97 3.63 5.78
C LEU A 27 -8.86 2.81 4.84
N GLU A 28 -10.17 2.74 5.10
CA GLU A 28 -11.12 2.08 4.20
C GLU A 28 -11.25 2.83 2.86
N HIS A 29 -11.18 4.16 2.88
CA HIS A 29 -11.16 4.97 1.65
C HIS A 29 -9.90 4.71 0.82
N ILE A 30 -8.72 4.66 1.47
CA ILE A 30 -7.45 4.25 0.83
C ILE A 30 -7.60 2.86 0.21
N LYS A 31 -8.06 1.89 1.01
CA LYS A 31 -8.27 0.51 0.55
C LYS A 31 -9.13 0.44 -0.70
N LYS A 32 -10.25 1.17 -0.73
CA LYS A 32 -11.14 1.22 -1.90
C LYS A 32 -10.42 1.72 -3.16
N LEU A 33 -9.69 2.84 -3.08
CA LEU A 33 -8.98 3.39 -4.24
C LEU A 33 -7.78 2.56 -4.67
N VAL A 34 -7.06 1.96 -3.72
CA VAL A 34 -5.93 1.07 -4.04
C VAL A 34 -6.44 -0.19 -4.75
N LEU A 35 -7.57 -0.78 -4.32
CA LEU A 35 -8.17 -1.93 -5.00
C LEU A 35 -8.61 -1.65 -6.45
N GLU A 36 -8.74 -0.38 -6.87
CA GLU A 36 -9.01 -0.01 -8.27
C GLU A 36 -7.78 -0.14 -9.18
N VAL A 37 -6.57 -0.23 -8.61
CA VAL A 37 -5.33 -0.33 -9.39
C VAL A 37 -5.22 -1.73 -10.01
N PRO A 38 -5.04 -1.84 -11.35
CA PRO A 38 -4.87 -3.13 -12.01
C PRO A 38 -3.73 -3.96 -11.42
N GLY A 39 -3.99 -5.23 -11.16
CA GLY A 39 -2.99 -6.16 -10.60
C GLY A 39 -2.99 -6.24 -9.06
N ILE A 40 -3.73 -5.38 -8.36
CA ILE A 40 -3.93 -5.49 -6.92
C ILE A 40 -4.98 -6.55 -6.60
N GLN A 41 -4.61 -7.50 -5.75
CA GLN A 41 -5.44 -8.62 -5.34
C GLN A 41 -6.17 -8.34 -4.03
N HIS A 42 -5.44 -7.80 -3.06
CA HIS A 42 -5.92 -7.63 -1.70
C HIS A 42 -5.22 -6.46 -1.01
N VAL A 43 -5.95 -5.78 -0.14
CA VAL A 43 -5.42 -4.73 0.73
C VAL A 43 -5.90 -4.99 2.16
N GLU A 44 -4.94 -5.19 3.06
CA GLU A 44 -5.17 -5.37 4.49
C GLU A 44 -4.92 -4.05 5.22
N ILE A 45 -5.83 -3.63 6.09
CA ILE A 45 -5.68 -2.40 6.89
C ILE A 45 -5.19 -2.70 8.31
N LYS A 46 -4.23 -1.92 8.81
CA LYS A 46 -3.69 -2.01 10.18
C LYS A 46 -4.00 -0.71 10.91
N HIS A 47 -5.18 -0.68 11.51
CA HIS A 47 -5.70 0.50 12.21
C HIS A 47 -5.21 0.65 13.66
N GLU A 48 -4.65 -0.42 14.25
CA GLU A 48 -4.16 -0.48 15.63
C GLU A 48 -2.68 -0.05 15.77
N THR A 49 -2.02 0.27 14.66
CA THR A 49 -0.60 0.64 14.61
C THR A 49 -0.45 2.14 14.35
N TYR A 50 0.55 2.78 14.96
CA TYR A 50 0.89 4.18 14.71
C TYR A 50 2.35 4.30 14.22
N PRO A 51 2.63 4.94 13.07
CA PRO A 51 1.66 5.45 12.08
C PRO A 51 0.73 4.35 11.55
N ARG A 52 -0.45 4.74 11.04
CA ARG A 52 -1.40 3.77 10.47
C ARG A 52 -0.80 3.12 9.23
N GLU A 53 -1.10 1.85 9.03
CA GLU A 53 -0.51 1.07 7.95
C GLU A 53 -1.58 0.33 7.14
N PHE A 54 -1.19 -0.03 5.92
CA PHE A 54 -1.90 -1.00 5.10
C PHE A 54 -0.91 -1.86 4.33
N ILE A 55 -1.31 -3.08 3.98
CA ILE A 55 -0.50 -4.05 3.26
C ILE A 55 -1.16 -4.33 1.91
N VAL A 56 -0.40 -4.20 0.84
CA VAL A 56 -0.87 -4.43 -0.54
C VAL A 56 -0.32 -5.75 -1.06
N TYR A 57 -1.21 -6.62 -1.55
CA TYR A 57 -0.89 -7.87 -2.22
C TYR A 57 -1.29 -7.79 -3.69
N THR A 58 -0.44 -8.30 -4.58
CA THR A 58 -0.63 -8.19 -6.03
C THR A 58 -0.55 -9.56 -6.72
N THR A 59 -1.27 -9.72 -7.83
CA THR A 59 -1.14 -10.86 -8.74
C THR A 59 -0.12 -10.61 -9.86
N THR A 60 0.19 -9.34 -10.12
CA THR A 60 1.19 -8.91 -11.10
C THR A 60 2.19 -7.94 -10.46
N LEU A 61 3.26 -7.61 -11.18
CA LEU A 61 4.15 -6.53 -10.77
C LEU A 61 3.38 -5.21 -10.87
N VAL A 62 3.32 -4.45 -9.76
CA VAL A 62 2.67 -3.13 -9.70
C VAL A 62 3.68 -2.13 -9.17
N SER A 63 3.77 -0.95 -9.80
CA SER A 63 4.71 0.06 -9.34
C SER A 63 4.23 0.69 -8.03
N ILE A 64 5.17 0.98 -7.13
CA ILE A 64 4.85 1.69 -5.88
C ILE A 64 4.22 3.05 -6.17
N ILE A 65 4.70 3.72 -7.23
CA ILE A 65 4.20 5.04 -7.65
C ILE A 65 2.71 4.99 -8.04
N GLU A 66 2.22 3.90 -8.64
CA GLU A 66 0.79 3.75 -8.95
C GLU A 66 -0.06 3.66 -7.68
N ILE A 67 0.43 2.95 -6.66
CA ILE A 67 -0.25 2.85 -5.36
C ILE A 67 -0.25 4.21 -4.66
N GLU A 68 0.89 4.91 -4.63
CA GLU A 68 0.99 6.25 -4.05
C GLU A 68 0.05 7.23 -4.75
N LYS A 69 -0.02 7.21 -6.08
CA LYS A 69 -0.98 8.01 -6.86
C LYS A 69 -2.42 7.69 -6.51
N ALA A 70 -2.75 6.41 -6.33
CA ALA A 70 -4.10 6.00 -5.91
C ALA A 70 -4.43 6.52 -4.50
N VAL A 71 -3.47 6.47 -3.56
CA VAL A 71 -3.65 7.03 -2.21
C VAL A 71 -3.80 8.55 -2.26
N ASN A 72 -2.99 9.26 -3.04
CA ASN A 72 -3.03 10.72 -3.14
C ASN A 72 -4.40 11.25 -3.64
N ARG A 73 -5.18 10.45 -4.38
CA ARG A 73 -6.57 10.79 -4.76
C ARG A 73 -7.51 10.94 -3.56
N THR A 74 -7.17 10.36 -2.41
CA THR A 74 -7.92 10.55 -1.15
C THR A 74 -7.58 11.86 -0.41
N GLY A 75 -6.52 12.57 -0.83
CA GLY A 75 -5.93 13.68 -0.08
C GLY A 75 -4.95 13.25 1.02
N LEU A 76 -4.68 11.95 1.15
CA LEU A 76 -3.71 11.35 2.07
C LEU A 76 -2.44 10.94 1.33
N ASN A 77 -1.40 10.57 2.07
CA ASN A 77 -0.14 10.09 1.51
C ASN A 77 0.14 8.65 1.96
N ALA A 78 0.85 7.91 1.11
CA ALA A 78 1.40 6.60 1.43
C ALA A 78 2.91 6.63 1.22
N ILE A 79 3.66 5.99 2.13
CA ILE A 79 5.10 5.79 2.01
C ILE A 79 5.36 4.29 2.14
N PRO A 80 6.01 3.65 1.16
CA PRO A 80 6.36 2.25 1.25
C PRO A 80 7.33 2.03 2.42
N LYS A 81 7.00 1.09 3.31
CA LYS A 81 7.98 0.56 4.25
C LYS A 81 8.82 -0.47 3.53
N THR A 82 10.12 -0.36 3.70
CA THR A 82 11.05 -1.40 3.28
C THR A 82 10.98 -2.54 4.29
N THR A 83 10.75 -3.76 3.82
CA THR A 83 10.89 -4.97 4.62
C THR A 83 12.38 -5.28 4.70
N PHE A 84 13.09 -4.69 5.67
CA PHE A 84 14.40 -5.22 6.03
C PHE A 84 14.19 -6.36 7.02
N VAL A 85 14.30 -7.59 6.53
CA VAL A 85 14.78 -8.70 7.33
C VAL A 85 16.12 -9.09 6.69
N LEU A 86 17.22 -8.74 7.35
CA LEU A 86 18.53 -9.33 7.09
C LEU A 86 18.54 -10.78 7.57
#